data_AF-A0AAN9FXI4-F1
#
_entry.id   AF-A0AAN9FXI4-F1
#
_cell.length_a   1.000
_cell.length_b   1.000
_cell.length_c   1.000
_cell.angle_alpha   90.00
_cell.angle_beta   90.00
_cell.angle_gamma   90.00
#
_symmetry.space_group_name_H-M   'P 1'
#
loop_
_entity.id
_entity.type
_entity.pdbx_description
1 polymer ?
#
loop_
_entity_poly.entity_id
_entity_poly.type
_entity_poly.pdbx_seq_one_letter_code
_entity_poly.pdbx_strand_id
1 'polypeptide(L)'
;MLCVNLLLLTCLSIVGLVSAAKPAYWVGTACSGDGVCGQANSQCYLDGCMCAIGFYYSEGSRTCLDSCTDLDTKGYYHTYPNATIKENIVYSSTEDDCLAICSKDPKCLSVEIRVDGTPCYFRYVAASVSNWEEVAGSYFFQKNCV
;
A
#
# COMPACT_ATOMS: atom_id res chain seq x y z
N MET A 1 11.58 -5.46 43.29
CA MET A 1 12.09 -4.38 44.16
C MET A 1 13.07 -4.97 45.14
N LEU A 2 14.37 -4.75 44.94
CA LEU A 2 15.38 -4.72 46.00
C LEU A 2 16.60 -4.01 45.39
N CYS A 3 16.80 -2.74 45.72
CA CYS A 3 17.99 -1.99 45.35
C CYS A 3 18.97 -2.07 46.52
N VAL A 4 20.13 -2.68 46.30
CA VAL A 4 21.25 -2.64 47.26
C VAL A 4 22.42 -1.91 46.59
N ASN A 5 22.62 -0.69 47.09
CA ASN A 5 23.86 0.08 47.29
C ASN A 5 24.89 0.28 46.16
N LEU A 6 24.86 1.50 45.59
CA LEU A 6 25.91 2.52 45.56
C LEU A 6 27.39 2.06 45.40
N LEU A 7 27.89 2.02 44.16
CA LEU A 7 29.10 2.71 43.65
C LEU A 7 29.53 2.09 42.30
N LEU A 8 29.65 2.96 41.28
CA LEU A 8 30.08 2.74 39.88
C LEU A 8 29.21 1.78 39.05
N LEU A 9 28.56 2.32 38.00
CA LEU A 9 28.73 1.86 36.61
C LEU A 9 27.91 2.72 35.65
N THR A 10 28.62 3.39 34.74
CA THR A 10 28.29 3.74 33.35
C THR A 10 26.87 4.20 33.02
N CYS A 11 26.79 5.40 32.43
CA CYS A 11 25.69 5.85 31.57
C CYS A 11 25.35 4.77 30.54
N LEU A 12 24.42 3.87 30.85
CA LEU A 12 23.62 3.26 29.80
C LEU A 12 22.63 4.33 29.37
N SER A 13 22.97 5.01 28.27
CA SER A 13 21.96 5.54 27.38
C SER A 13 21.06 4.38 27.03
N ILE A 14 19.96 4.21 27.77
CA ILE A 14 18.84 3.42 27.32
C ILE A 14 18.32 4.24 26.15
N VAL A 15 18.84 3.98 24.95
CA VAL A 15 18.12 4.26 23.72
C VAL A 15 16.93 3.30 23.80
N GLY A 16 15.94 3.68 24.60
CA GLY A 16 14.64 3.09 24.54
C GLY A 16 14.23 3.27 23.10
N LEU A 17 14.08 2.16 22.38
CA LEU A 17 13.27 2.12 21.18
C LEU A 17 11.91 2.62 21.62
N VAL A 18 11.70 3.93 21.52
CA VAL A 18 10.37 4.52 21.54
C VAL A 18 9.76 3.95 20.27
N SER A 19 9.11 2.79 20.39
CA SER A 19 8.19 2.32 19.39
C SER A 19 7.13 3.40 19.37
N ALA A 20 7.28 4.37 18.46
CA ALA A 20 6.31 5.40 18.24
C ALA A 20 4.98 4.67 18.07
N ALA A 21 4.08 4.84 19.03
CA ALA A 21 2.76 4.24 18.96
C ALA A 21 2.15 4.73 17.65
N LYS A 22 2.03 3.80 16.72
CA LYS A 22 1.73 4.12 15.34
C LYS A 22 0.33 4.73 15.27
N PRO A 23 0.12 5.81 14.49
CA PRO A 23 -1.22 6.36 14.32
C PRO A 23 -2.16 5.29 13.75
N ALA A 24 -3.39 5.29 14.25
CA ALA A 24 -4.46 4.41 13.80
C ALA A 24 -4.70 4.47 12.28
N TYR A 25 -4.25 5.54 11.62
CA TYR A 25 -4.31 5.70 10.17
C TYR A 25 -2.96 6.23 9.69
N TRP A 26 -2.20 5.39 9.01
CA TRP A 26 -0.83 5.71 8.55
C TRP A 26 -0.72 5.79 7.04
N VAL A 27 -1.67 5.19 6.32
CA VAL A 27 -1.74 5.30 4.87
C VAL A 27 -2.01 6.77 4.53
N GLY A 28 -1.25 7.31 3.58
CA GLY A 28 -1.30 8.70 3.15
C GLY A 28 -0.64 9.70 4.09
N THR A 29 -0.05 9.30 5.22
CA THR A 29 0.69 10.24 6.07
C THR A 29 1.95 10.72 5.37
N ALA A 30 2.27 12.00 5.55
CA ALA A 30 3.47 12.60 4.97
C ALA A 30 4.74 11.85 5.37
N CYS A 31 5.63 11.62 4.42
CA CYS A 31 6.90 10.95 4.66
C CYS A 31 8.01 11.51 3.76
N SER A 32 9.26 11.39 4.21
CA SER A 32 10.46 11.73 3.45
C SER A 32 11.31 10.49 3.10
N GLY A 33 10.79 9.30 3.41
CA GLY A 33 11.42 8.01 3.18
C GLY A 33 10.71 6.90 3.94
N ASP A 34 10.95 5.65 3.53
CA ASP A 34 10.20 4.46 3.98
C ASP A 34 10.19 4.26 5.50
N GLY A 35 11.31 4.59 6.16
CA GLY A 35 11.46 4.47 7.62
C GLY A 35 10.47 5.31 8.43
N VAL A 36 9.87 6.35 7.82
CA VAL A 36 8.87 7.20 8.47
C VAL A 36 7.53 6.48 8.62
N CYS A 37 7.19 5.58 7.69
CA CYS A 37 5.88 4.94 7.64
C CYS A 37 5.66 3.92 8.76
N GLY A 38 6.75 3.36 9.31
CA GLY A 38 6.71 2.53 10.53
C GLY A 38 5.84 1.28 10.40
N GLN A 39 5.63 0.76 9.18
CA GLN A 39 5.02 -0.56 8.94
C GLN A 39 5.94 -1.47 8.19
N ALA A 40 5.86 -2.74 8.56
CA ALA A 40 6.37 -3.80 7.72
C ALA A 40 5.73 -3.69 6.34
N ASN A 41 6.55 -3.81 5.31
CA ASN A 41 6.13 -3.77 3.92
C ASN A 41 5.40 -2.48 3.53
N SER A 42 5.74 -1.36 4.18
CA SER A 42 5.33 -0.02 3.76
C SER A 42 6.48 0.72 3.12
N GLN A 43 6.14 1.65 2.24
CA GLN A 43 7.08 2.55 1.59
C GLN A 43 6.54 3.97 1.61
N CYS A 44 7.45 4.93 1.47
CA CYS A 44 7.13 6.31 1.19
C CYS A 44 7.09 6.52 -0.31
N TYR A 45 5.91 6.84 -0.85
CA TYR A 45 5.73 7.02 -2.27
C TYR A 45 4.99 8.34 -2.54
N LEU A 46 5.61 9.20 -3.35
CA LEU A 46 5.14 10.58 -3.61
C LEU A 46 4.77 11.32 -2.32
N ASP A 47 5.71 11.29 -1.36
CA ASP A 47 5.59 11.90 -0.02
C ASP A 47 4.45 11.35 0.84
N GLY A 48 3.82 10.24 0.46
CA GLY A 48 2.75 9.57 1.21
C GLY A 48 3.10 8.12 1.57
N CYS A 49 2.83 7.74 2.82
CA CYS A 49 3.03 6.36 3.24
C CYS A 49 1.99 5.41 2.64
N MET A 50 2.42 4.27 2.13
CA MET A 50 1.53 3.25 1.57
C MET A 50 2.13 1.87 1.68
N CYS A 51 1.37 0.85 1.30
CA CYS A 51 1.94 -0.48 1.16
C CYS A 51 2.97 -0.47 0.02
N ALA A 52 4.11 -1.08 0.30
CA ALA A 52 5.13 -1.30 -0.69
C ALA A 52 4.56 -2.10 -1.87
N ILE A 53 5.12 -1.84 -3.04
CA ILE A 53 4.92 -2.68 -4.22
C ILE A 53 5.29 -4.10 -3.81
N GLY A 54 4.36 -5.04 -3.97
CA GLY A 54 4.47 -6.38 -3.39
C GLY A 54 3.27 -6.79 -2.57
N PHE A 55 2.57 -5.82 -1.98
CA PHE A 55 1.75 -6.07 -0.80
C PHE A 55 0.34 -5.53 -0.93
N TYR A 56 -0.60 -6.22 -0.29
CA TYR A 56 -1.99 -5.81 -0.19
C TYR A 56 -2.21 -5.03 1.09
N TYR A 57 -2.91 -3.91 0.99
CA TYR A 57 -3.42 -3.24 2.17
C TYR A 57 -4.60 -4.02 2.74
N SER A 58 -4.53 -4.39 4.01
CA SER A 58 -5.62 -5.04 4.74
C SER A 58 -6.35 -4.01 5.59
N GLU A 59 -7.64 -3.77 5.32
CA GLU A 59 -8.45 -2.81 6.07
C GLU A 59 -8.66 -3.27 7.53
N GLY A 60 -8.89 -4.58 7.73
CA GLY A 60 -9.13 -5.14 9.06
C GLY A 60 -7.94 -5.02 10.00
N SER A 61 -6.73 -5.28 9.48
CA SER A 61 -5.50 -5.23 10.28
C SER A 61 -4.76 -3.89 10.19
N ARG A 62 -5.07 -3.08 9.17
CA ARG A 62 -4.34 -1.85 8.80
C ARG A 62 -2.85 -2.11 8.58
N THR A 63 -2.53 -3.27 8.01
CA THR A 63 -1.16 -3.70 7.70
C THR A 63 -1.02 -4.06 6.21
N CYS A 64 0.21 -4.30 5.78
CA CYS A 64 0.53 -4.71 4.43
C CYS A 64 0.85 -6.22 4.40
N LEU A 65 0.01 -6.98 3.70
CA LEU A 65 0.09 -8.44 3.60
C LEU A 65 0.77 -8.85 2.28
N ASP A 66 1.56 -9.92 2.30
CA ASP A 66 2.19 -10.49 1.10
C ASP A 66 1.19 -11.24 0.20
N SER A 67 0.04 -11.58 0.77
CA SER A 67 -1.00 -12.38 0.15
C SER A 67 -2.36 -11.99 0.71
N CYS A 68 -3.40 -12.24 -0.07
CA CYS A 68 -4.77 -11.89 0.25
C CYS A 68 -5.65 -13.12 0.13
N THR A 69 -6.27 -13.56 1.23
CA THR A 69 -7.21 -14.69 1.17
C THR A 69 -8.57 -14.24 0.64
N ASP A 70 -9.03 -13.08 1.12
CA ASP A 70 -10.29 -12.48 0.73
C ASP A 70 -10.06 -11.04 0.24
N LEU A 71 -10.38 -10.80 -1.03
CA LEU A 71 -10.29 -9.48 -1.65
C LEU A 71 -11.55 -8.67 -1.37
N ASP A 72 -11.40 -7.36 -1.23
CA ASP A 72 -12.51 -6.45 -1.14
C ASP A 72 -13.33 -6.46 -2.45
N THR A 73 -14.57 -6.93 -2.36
CA THR A 73 -15.53 -6.95 -3.48
C THR A 73 -16.49 -5.77 -3.45
N LYS A 74 -16.38 -4.89 -2.44
CA LYS A 74 -17.20 -3.68 -2.29
C LYS A 74 -16.64 -2.51 -3.11
N GLY A 75 -15.44 -2.67 -3.66
CA GLY A 75 -14.78 -1.67 -4.49
C GLY A 75 -13.97 -0.67 -3.67
N TYR A 76 -13.48 -1.06 -2.49
CA TYR A 76 -12.43 -0.30 -1.82
C TYR A 76 -11.07 -0.70 -2.38
N TYR A 77 -10.34 0.30 -2.85
CA TYR A 77 -9.05 0.12 -3.50
C TYR A 77 -7.97 0.92 -2.78
N HIS A 78 -6.77 0.38 -2.77
CA HIS A 78 -5.56 1.13 -2.50
C HIS A 78 -5.12 1.84 -3.78
N THR A 79 -4.94 3.15 -3.71
CA THR A 79 -4.61 3.96 -4.90
C THR A 79 -3.15 4.40 -4.88
N TYR A 80 -2.48 4.15 -6.00
CA TYR A 80 -1.13 4.60 -6.29
C TYR A 80 -1.22 5.67 -7.40
N PRO A 81 -0.86 6.93 -7.12
CA PRO A 81 -0.81 7.98 -8.15
C PRO A 81 0.42 7.81 -9.04
N ASN A 82 0.35 8.26 -10.28
CA ASN A 82 1.43 8.21 -11.28
C ASN A 82 2.05 6.81 -11.46
N ALA A 83 1.23 5.78 -11.49
CA ALA A 83 1.61 4.38 -11.39
C ALA A 83 0.98 3.53 -12.52
N THR A 84 1.75 2.65 -13.16
CA THR A 84 1.24 1.64 -14.12
C THR A 84 1.95 0.29 -13.97
N ILE A 85 1.32 -0.79 -14.43
CA ILE A 85 1.92 -2.13 -14.48
C ILE A 85 2.01 -2.61 -15.92
N LYS A 86 3.19 -3.05 -16.37
CA LYS A 86 3.41 -3.56 -17.73
C LYS A 86 3.04 -5.05 -17.91
N GLU A 87 1.82 -5.45 -17.53
CA GLU A 87 1.36 -6.86 -17.57
C GLU A 87 0.10 -7.07 -18.43
N ASN A 88 -0.54 -8.24 -18.34
CA ASN A 88 -1.80 -8.57 -19.02
C ASN A 88 -2.83 -7.44 -18.86
N ILE A 89 -3.23 -6.86 -19.99
CA ILE A 89 -4.20 -5.76 -20.07
C ILE A 89 -5.53 -6.34 -20.53
N VAL A 90 -6.59 -6.10 -19.75
CA VAL A 90 -7.96 -6.21 -20.26
C VAL A 90 -8.54 -4.80 -20.37
N TYR A 91 -9.02 -4.47 -21.56
CA TYR A 91 -9.54 -3.16 -21.92
C TYR A 91 -10.99 -2.98 -21.47
N SER A 92 -11.35 -1.76 -21.04
CA SER A 92 -12.72 -1.30 -20.85
C SER A 92 -12.93 0.12 -21.38
N SER A 93 -14.17 0.46 -21.75
CA SER A 93 -14.55 1.74 -22.37
C SER A 93 -14.43 2.94 -21.43
N THR A 94 -14.82 2.79 -20.16
CA THR A 94 -14.87 3.88 -19.18
C THR A 94 -14.27 3.46 -17.84
N GLU A 95 -13.90 4.44 -17.02
CA GLU A 95 -13.47 4.24 -15.63
C GLU A 95 -14.52 3.46 -14.81
N ASP A 96 -15.78 3.89 -14.85
CA ASP A 96 -16.88 3.26 -14.12
C ASP A 96 -17.07 1.79 -14.53
N ASP A 97 -17.02 1.50 -15.84
CA ASP A 97 -17.14 0.12 -16.33
C ASP A 97 -15.98 -0.74 -15.81
N CYS A 98 -14.77 -0.21 -15.84
CA CYS A 98 -13.56 -0.87 -15.36
C CYS A 98 -13.66 -1.27 -13.88
N LEU A 99 -14.01 -0.30 -13.02
CA LEU A 99 -14.14 -0.51 -11.59
C LEU A 99 -15.31 -1.46 -11.29
N ALA A 100 -16.42 -1.34 -12.01
CA ALA A 100 -17.59 -2.20 -11.84
C ALA A 100 -17.31 -3.66 -12.27
N ILE A 101 -16.63 -3.86 -13.41
CA ILE A 101 -16.22 -5.18 -13.88
C ILE A 101 -15.21 -5.78 -12.90
N CYS A 102 -14.17 -5.02 -12.56
CA CYS A 102 -13.11 -5.49 -11.67
C CYS A 102 -13.66 -5.88 -10.28
N SER A 103 -14.56 -5.08 -9.71
CA SER A 103 -15.14 -5.37 -8.38
C SER A 103 -15.89 -6.71 -8.34
N LYS A 104 -16.52 -7.10 -9.47
CA LYS A 104 -17.29 -8.35 -9.60
C LYS A 104 -16.44 -9.56 -9.98
N ASP A 105 -15.33 -9.35 -10.68
CA ASP A 105 -14.44 -10.43 -11.07
C ASP A 105 -13.47 -10.76 -9.92
N PRO A 106 -13.56 -11.97 -9.31
CA PRO A 106 -12.64 -12.36 -8.24
C PRO A 106 -11.19 -12.50 -8.70
N LYS A 107 -10.94 -12.62 -10.01
CA LYS A 107 -9.59 -12.66 -10.58
C LYS A 107 -9.01 -11.27 -10.78
N CYS A 108 -9.85 -10.24 -10.90
CA CYS A 108 -9.37 -8.87 -11.03
C CYS A 108 -8.73 -8.39 -9.73
N LEU A 109 -7.48 -7.95 -9.82
CA LEU A 109 -6.67 -7.49 -8.70
C LEU A 109 -6.40 -5.99 -8.76
N SER A 110 -6.43 -5.39 -9.96
CA SER A 110 -6.15 -3.98 -10.12
C SER A 110 -6.78 -3.33 -11.33
N VAL A 111 -6.92 -2.01 -11.27
CA VAL A 111 -7.40 -1.13 -12.33
C VAL A 111 -6.39 0.00 -12.55
N GLU A 112 -6.13 0.35 -13.80
CA GLU A 112 -5.30 1.47 -14.21
C GLU A 112 -6.14 2.45 -15.02
N ILE A 113 -6.11 3.70 -14.59
CA ILE A 113 -6.82 4.82 -15.19
C ILE A 113 -5.81 5.85 -15.64
N ARG A 114 -5.94 6.36 -16.87
CA ARG A 114 -5.09 7.45 -17.38
C ARG A 114 -5.93 8.69 -17.64
N VAL A 115 -5.37 9.86 -17.30
CA VAL A 115 -6.05 11.16 -17.45
C VAL A 115 -6.00 11.71 -18.88
N ASP A 116 -5.26 11.05 -19.77
CA ASP A 116 -5.07 11.45 -21.17
C ASP A 116 -6.22 11.01 -22.10
N GLY A 117 -7.30 10.44 -21.53
CA GLY A 117 -8.43 9.90 -22.28
C GLY A 117 -8.17 8.51 -22.84
N THR A 118 -7.03 7.88 -22.52
CA THR A 118 -6.82 6.47 -22.78
C THR A 118 -7.88 5.66 -22.04
N PRO A 119 -8.48 4.64 -22.69
CA PRO A 119 -9.46 3.79 -22.04
C PRO A 119 -8.87 3.05 -20.84
N CYS A 120 -9.73 2.69 -19.90
CA CYS A 120 -9.29 2.08 -18.66
C CYS A 120 -8.85 0.61 -18.86
N TYR A 121 -7.92 0.17 -18.02
CA TYR A 121 -7.39 -1.18 -18.02
C TYR A 121 -7.61 -1.87 -16.67
N PHE A 122 -8.09 -3.11 -16.68
CA PHE A 122 -8.06 -3.95 -15.47
C PHE A 122 -7.18 -5.18 -15.68
N ARG A 123 -6.66 -5.71 -14.58
CA ARG A 123 -5.61 -6.74 -14.58
C ARG A 123 -5.84 -7.79 -13.51
N TYR A 124 -5.33 -8.99 -13.78
CA TYR A 124 -5.28 -10.11 -12.83
C TYR A 124 -3.96 -10.17 -12.06
N VAL A 125 -3.29 -9.02 -11.92
CA VAL A 125 -2.05 -8.84 -11.15
C VAL A 125 -2.23 -7.67 -10.21
N ALA A 126 -1.73 -7.79 -8.98
CA ALA A 126 -1.65 -6.67 -8.05
C ALA A 126 -0.43 -5.80 -8.38
N ALA A 127 -0.23 -4.66 -7.70
CA ALA A 127 1.09 -4.00 -7.65
C ALA A 127 2.16 -4.87 -6.97
N SER A 128 1.91 -6.16 -6.75
CA SER A 128 2.91 -7.10 -6.27
C SER A 128 3.96 -7.55 -7.29
N VAL A 129 3.87 -7.07 -8.53
CA VAL A 129 4.80 -7.41 -9.61
C VAL A 129 5.87 -6.33 -9.85
N SER A 130 7.10 -6.77 -10.10
CA SER A 130 8.31 -5.93 -10.19
C SER A 130 8.43 -5.07 -11.47
N ASN A 131 7.39 -5.01 -12.30
CA ASN A 131 7.37 -4.31 -13.58
C ASN A 131 6.46 -3.06 -13.54
N TRP A 132 6.34 -2.48 -12.36
CA TRP A 132 5.71 -1.19 -12.15
C TRP A 132 6.55 -0.06 -12.80
N GLU A 133 5.88 0.95 -13.33
CA GLU A 133 6.50 2.14 -13.91
C GLU A 133 5.78 3.39 -13.43
N GLU A 134 6.55 4.45 -13.19
CA GLU A 134 6.01 5.77 -12.94
C GLU A 134 5.53 6.41 -14.24
N VAL A 135 4.23 6.62 -14.36
CA VAL A 135 3.62 7.29 -15.51
C VAL A 135 2.77 8.45 -15.01
N ALA A 136 3.25 9.67 -15.24
CA ALA A 136 2.54 10.87 -14.85
C ALA A 136 1.11 10.89 -15.43
N GLY A 137 0.13 11.28 -14.61
CA GLY A 137 -1.27 11.33 -15.04
C GLY A 137 -1.92 9.94 -15.15
N SER A 138 -1.41 8.95 -14.43
CA SER A 138 -2.08 7.67 -14.24
C SER A 138 -2.46 7.45 -12.77
N TYR A 139 -3.46 6.62 -12.54
CA TYR A 139 -3.85 6.13 -11.22
C TYR A 139 -3.99 4.62 -11.30
N PHE A 140 -3.33 3.96 -10.37
CA PHE A 140 -3.40 2.52 -10.23
C PHE A 140 -4.14 2.16 -8.95
N PHE A 141 -5.23 1.43 -9.08
CA PHE A 141 -6.10 0.98 -8.00
C PHE A 141 -5.88 -0.50 -7.79
N GLN A 142 -5.47 -0.92 -6.60
CA GLN A 142 -5.35 -2.33 -6.21
C GLN A 142 -6.44 -2.69 -5.23
N LYS A 143 -7.05 -3.86 -5.36
CA LYS A 143 -8.02 -4.33 -4.36
C LYS A 143 -7.36 -4.51 -2.99
N ASN A 144 -8.09 -4.12 -1.94
CA ASN A 144 -7.67 -4.35 -0.56
C ASN A 144 -7.98 -5.78 -0.12
N CYS A 145 -7.37 -6.19 1.00
CA CYS A 145 -7.82 -7.35 1.75
C CYS A 145 -8.84 -6.94 2.81
N VAL A 146 -9.84 -7.79 2.99
CA VAL A 146 -10.84 -7.68 4.07
C VAL A 146 -10.44 -8.47 5.31
#